data_AF-A0A7V2XMJ2-F1
#
_entry.id   AF-A0A7V2XMJ2-F1
#
_cell.length_a   1.000
_cell.length_b   1.000
_cell.length_c   1.000
_cell.angle_alpha   90.00
_cell.angle_beta   90.00
_cell.angle_gamma   90.00
#
_symmetry.space_group_name_H-M   'P 1'
#
loop_
_entity.id
_entity.type
_entity.pdbx_description
1 polymer ?
#
loop_
_entity_poly.entity_id
_entity_poly.type
_entity_poly.pdbx_seq_one_letter_code
_entity_poly.pdbx_strand_id
1 'polypeptide(L)'
;NIMTVEDPVEYDLAGISQVQIHSRIDMTFARALRALLRQDPDVVMIGEIRDLETAQIAIQASLTGHLVLATVHTNDSVSAITRLVDMGVEPFLLASSLIGVLAQRLVRQLCPHCKEPDPVHADAASEALGRPLRSRGCVQCRGTGYAGRLGIYEWLGMDDRLRRLVHDAAGEHVLRDTAREHGGLRLLQEDGQRWVRAGVTSVDELMRVAGDR
;
A
#
# COMPACT_ATOMS: atom_id res chain seq x y z
N ASN A 1 -21.62 8.18 -8.20
CA ASN A 1 -21.02 9.50 -7.98
C ASN A 1 -19.68 9.34 -7.28
N ILE A 2 -18.56 9.60 -7.98
CA ILE A 2 -17.20 9.43 -7.44
C ILE A 2 -16.57 10.80 -7.27
N MET A 3 -16.00 11.06 -6.10
CA MET A 3 -15.36 12.32 -5.80
C MET A 3 -14.01 12.10 -5.10
N THR A 4 -13.05 12.97 -5.37
CA THR A 4 -11.70 12.87 -4.79
C THR A 4 -11.25 14.19 -4.15
N VAL A 5 -10.36 14.09 -3.16
CA VAL A 5 -9.63 15.21 -2.57
C VAL A 5 -8.14 14.91 -2.66
N GLU A 6 -7.37 15.72 -3.40
CA GLU A 6 -5.98 15.40 -3.79
C GLU A 6 -5.03 16.60 -3.64
N ASP A 7 -3.73 16.35 -3.45
CA ASP A 7 -2.68 17.38 -3.27
C ASP A 7 -1.35 16.97 -3.96
N PRO A 8 -1.14 17.27 -5.25
CA PRO A 8 -2.08 17.83 -6.23
C PRO A 8 -2.95 16.75 -6.90
N VAL A 9 -3.83 17.15 -7.81
CA VAL A 9 -4.49 16.20 -8.74
C VAL A 9 -3.45 15.75 -9.78
N GLU A 10 -3.20 14.45 -9.84
CA GLU A 10 -2.15 13.87 -10.70
C GLU A 10 -2.58 13.73 -12.17
N TYR A 11 -3.84 13.33 -12.39
CA TYR A 11 -4.44 13.16 -13.71
C TYR A 11 -5.91 13.59 -13.67
N ASP A 12 -6.37 14.21 -14.75
CA ASP A 12 -7.79 14.50 -14.95
C ASP A 12 -8.52 13.25 -15.46
N LEU A 13 -9.51 12.80 -14.70
CA LEU A 13 -10.27 11.59 -14.96
C LEU A 13 -11.73 11.93 -15.25
N ALA A 14 -12.13 11.69 -16.50
CA ALA A 14 -13.49 11.94 -16.95
C ALA A 14 -14.52 11.18 -16.10
N GLY A 15 -15.54 11.91 -15.60
CA GLY A 15 -16.61 11.35 -14.78
C GLY A 15 -16.30 11.27 -13.27
N ILE A 16 -15.13 11.77 -12.84
CA ILE A 16 -14.76 11.88 -11.44
C ILE A 16 -14.67 13.36 -11.04
N SER A 17 -15.33 13.75 -9.96
CA SER A 17 -15.23 15.11 -9.42
C SER A 17 -13.98 15.24 -8.55
N GLN A 18 -12.92 15.85 -9.07
CA GLN A 18 -11.63 15.94 -8.38
C GLN A 18 -11.41 17.33 -7.76
N VAL A 19 -11.20 17.38 -6.45
CA VAL A 19 -10.94 18.62 -5.70
C VAL A 19 -9.46 18.67 -5.32
N GLN A 20 -8.75 19.68 -5.81
CA GLN A 20 -7.36 19.91 -5.41
C GLN A 20 -7.27 20.77 -4.15
N ILE A 21 -6.40 20.37 -3.23
CA ILE A 21 -6.01 21.15 -2.05
C ILE A 21 -5.31 22.45 -2.47
N HIS A 22 -5.58 23.51 -1.72
CA HIS A 22 -5.06 24.84 -2.02
C HIS A 22 -4.80 25.62 -0.74
N SER A 23 -3.57 25.54 -0.24
CA SER A 23 -3.14 26.15 1.02
C SER A 23 -3.31 27.66 1.07
N ARG A 24 -3.18 28.37 -0.06
CA ARG A 24 -3.30 29.84 -0.14
C ARG A 24 -4.71 30.36 0.17
N ILE A 25 -5.73 29.53 0.02
CA ILE A 25 -7.14 29.89 0.30
C ILE A 25 -7.73 29.04 1.43
N ASP A 26 -6.85 28.38 2.21
CA ASP A 26 -7.22 27.51 3.32
C ASP A 26 -8.18 26.38 2.91
N MET A 27 -7.98 25.84 1.70
CA MET A 27 -8.67 24.65 1.22
C MET A 27 -7.85 23.43 1.62
N THR A 28 -8.09 22.91 2.84
CA THR A 28 -7.43 21.72 3.42
C THR A 28 -8.19 20.43 3.13
N PHE A 29 -7.58 19.27 3.39
CA PHE A 29 -8.23 17.95 3.27
C PHE A 29 -9.54 17.88 4.06
N ALA A 30 -9.52 18.22 5.34
CA ALA A 30 -10.71 18.19 6.18
C ALA A 30 -11.82 19.13 5.68
N ARG A 31 -11.49 20.33 5.20
CA ARG A 31 -12.47 21.29 4.67
C ARG A 31 -13.07 20.81 3.35
N ALA A 32 -12.24 20.34 2.42
CA ALA A 32 -12.67 19.80 1.14
C ALA A 32 -13.57 18.57 1.33
N LEU A 33 -13.15 17.65 2.20
CA LEU A 33 -13.90 16.43 2.50
C LEU A 33 -15.28 16.73 3.10
N ARG A 34 -15.39 17.67 4.05
CA ARG A 34 -16.71 18.10 4.58
C ARG A 34 -17.61 18.70 3.50
N ALA A 35 -17.05 19.44 2.55
CA ALA A 35 -17.82 20.02 1.45
C ALA A 35 -18.32 18.93 0.49
N LEU A 36 -17.44 17.99 0.16
CA LEU A 36 -17.71 16.85 -0.71
C LEU A 36 -18.81 15.94 -0.16
N LEU A 37 -18.82 15.66 1.15
CA LEU A 37 -19.87 14.83 1.78
C LEU A 37 -21.28 15.45 1.72
N ARG A 38 -21.42 16.73 1.36
CA ARG A 38 -22.74 17.37 1.09
C ARG A 38 -23.17 17.27 -0.37
N GLN A 39 -22.43 16.54 -1.21
CA GLN A 39 -22.70 16.39 -2.64
C GLN A 39 -23.26 15.02 -3.00
N ASP A 40 -23.77 14.29 -2.02
CA ASP A 40 -24.34 12.94 -2.20
C ASP A 40 -23.36 11.99 -2.95
N PRO A 41 -22.11 11.82 -2.46
CA PRO A 41 -21.15 10.92 -3.09
C PRO A 41 -21.52 9.44 -2.81
N ASP A 42 -21.15 8.54 -3.72
CA ASP A 42 -21.17 7.09 -3.45
C ASP A 42 -19.77 6.60 -3.03
N VAL A 43 -18.73 7.16 -3.67
CA VAL A 43 -17.33 6.81 -3.45
C VAL A 43 -16.53 8.08 -3.21
N VAL A 44 -15.70 8.05 -2.17
CA VAL A 44 -14.83 9.15 -1.79
C VAL A 44 -13.38 8.67 -1.79
N MET A 45 -12.51 9.36 -2.51
CA MET A 45 -11.06 9.12 -2.47
C MET A 45 -10.36 10.29 -1.78
N ILE A 46 -9.49 9.99 -0.83
CA ILE A 46 -8.69 10.97 -0.10
C ILE A 46 -7.24 10.67 -0.45
N GLY A 47 -6.54 11.63 -1.04
CA GLY A 47 -5.16 11.47 -1.50
C GLY A 47 -4.28 10.87 -0.41
N GLU A 48 -4.37 11.37 0.81
CA GLU A 48 -3.75 10.78 1.99
C GLU A 48 -4.39 11.26 3.31
N ILE A 49 -4.25 10.44 4.36
CA ILE A 49 -4.60 10.80 5.73
C ILE A 49 -3.31 11.15 6.49
N ARG A 50 -3.10 12.45 6.73
CA ARG A 50 -1.94 12.98 7.46
C ARG A 50 -2.21 13.27 8.94
N ASP A 51 -3.48 13.50 9.29
CA ASP A 51 -3.90 13.97 10.60
C ASP A 51 -5.19 13.30 11.08
N LEU A 52 -5.44 13.43 12.39
CA LEU A 52 -6.61 12.86 13.07
C LEU A 52 -7.92 13.44 12.54
N GLU A 53 -7.96 14.74 12.23
CA GLU A 53 -9.17 15.40 11.75
C GLU A 53 -9.66 14.77 10.44
N THR A 54 -8.74 14.60 9.48
CA THR A 54 -9.02 13.95 8.19
C THR A 54 -9.40 12.48 8.40
N ALA A 55 -8.69 11.76 9.26
CA ALA A 55 -8.99 10.36 9.59
C ALA A 55 -10.40 10.19 10.16
N GLN A 56 -10.80 11.05 11.10
CA GLN A 56 -12.12 11.01 11.73
C GLN A 56 -13.23 11.24 10.70
N ILE A 57 -13.10 12.25 9.83
CA ILE A 57 -14.11 12.52 8.81
C ILE A 57 -14.20 11.35 7.82
N ALA A 58 -13.06 10.76 7.41
CA ALA A 58 -13.02 9.60 6.52
C ALA A 58 -13.76 8.39 7.11
N ILE A 59 -13.54 8.11 8.40
CA ILE A 59 -14.19 6.99 9.09
C ILE A 59 -15.68 7.26 9.33
N GLN A 60 -16.08 8.48 9.64
CA GLN A 60 -17.51 8.82 9.73
C GLN A 60 -18.20 8.69 8.37
N ALA A 61 -17.52 9.05 7.27
CA ALA A 61 -18.05 8.85 5.93
C ALA A 61 -18.26 7.36 5.62
N SER A 62 -17.30 6.49 5.97
CA SER A 62 -17.45 5.05 5.74
C SER A 62 -18.56 4.41 6.57
N LEU A 63 -18.73 4.84 7.83
CA LEU A 63 -19.82 4.36 8.70
C LEU A 63 -21.21 4.85 8.26
N THR A 64 -21.29 5.91 7.45
CA THR A 64 -22.54 6.44 6.89
C THR A 64 -22.85 5.89 5.51
N GLY A 65 -22.13 4.85 5.06
CA GLY A 65 -22.45 4.09 3.84
C GLY A 65 -21.63 4.46 2.60
N HIS A 66 -20.62 5.31 2.73
CA HIS A 66 -19.76 5.69 1.62
C HIS A 66 -18.59 4.71 1.47
N LEU A 67 -18.21 4.36 0.25
CA LEU A 67 -16.93 3.68 0.03
C LEU A 67 -15.80 4.71 0.09
N VAL A 68 -14.89 4.56 1.06
CA VAL A 68 -13.76 5.48 1.25
C VAL A 68 -12.45 4.80 0.87
N LEU A 69 -11.70 5.43 -0.04
CA LEU A 69 -10.35 5.04 -0.41
C LEU A 69 -9.38 6.10 0.09
N ALA A 70 -8.33 5.71 0.78
CA ALA A 70 -7.32 6.65 1.26
C ALA A 70 -5.94 6.00 1.30
N THR A 71 -4.90 6.83 1.33
CA THR A 71 -3.52 6.36 1.56
C THR A 71 -3.01 6.81 2.93
N VAL A 72 -2.12 6.00 3.51
CA VAL A 72 -1.32 6.31 4.69
C VAL A 72 0.11 5.84 4.44
N HIS A 73 1.08 6.57 4.96
CA HIS A 73 2.49 6.22 4.80
C HIS A 73 2.94 5.26 5.90
N THR A 74 2.91 3.97 5.61
CA THR A 74 3.42 2.91 6.50
C THR A 74 4.31 1.93 5.75
N ASN A 75 5.02 1.08 6.51
CA ASN A 75 5.97 0.15 5.92
C ASN A 75 5.30 -1.10 5.32
N ASP A 76 4.16 -1.48 5.89
CA ASP A 76 3.38 -2.67 5.54
C ASP A 76 1.89 -2.46 5.86
N SER A 77 1.07 -3.48 5.62
CA SER A 77 -0.39 -3.39 5.75
C SER A 77 -0.87 -3.36 7.21
N VAL A 78 -0.20 -4.08 8.12
CA VAL A 78 -0.60 -4.17 9.53
C VAL A 78 -0.26 -2.88 10.27
N SER A 79 0.93 -2.31 10.01
CA SER A 79 1.36 -1.04 10.59
C SER A 79 0.47 0.14 10.21
N ALA A 80 -0.32 0.05 9.14
CA ALA A 80 -1.36 1.05 8.82
C ALA A 80 -2.45 1.14 9.90
N ILE A 81 -2.83 0.00 10.49
CA ILE A 81 -3.80 -0.05 11.60
C ILE A 81 -3.21 0.64 12.81
N THR A 82 -2.00 0.25 13.22
CA THR A 82 -1.27 0.86 14.35
C THR A 82 -1.12 2.37 14.13
N ARG A 83 -0.76 2.80 12.91
CA ARG A 83 -0.58 4.22 12.59
C ARG A 83 -1.86 5.03 12.75
N LEU A 84 -3.03 4.48 12.39
CA LEU A 84 -4.32 5.16 12.59
C LEU A 84 -4.67 5.24 14.08
N VAL A 85 -4.41 4.18 14.85
CA VAL A 85 -4.59 4.18 16.32
C VAL A 85 -3.68 5.22 16.97
N ASP A 86 -2.41 5.27 16.58
CA ASP A 86 -1.43 6.25 17.08
C ASP A 86 -1.80 7.70 16.75
N MET A 87 -2.53 7.95 15.65
CA MET A 87 -3.09 9.27 15.35
C MET A 87 -4.23 9.66 16.30
N GLY A 88 -4.80 8.71 17.04
CA GLY A 88 -5.93 8.92 17.95
C GLY A 88 -7.26 8.39 17.41
N VAL A 89 -7.24 7.54 16.38
CA VAL A 89 -8.46 6.86 15.94
C VAL A 89 -8.79 5.74 16.93
N GLU A 90 -10.02 5.74 17.44
CA GLU A 90 -10.50 4.70 18.35
C GLU A 90 -10.53 3.32 17.66
N PRO A 91 -9.93 2.26 18.25
CA PRO A 91 -9.80 0.96 17.60
C PRO A 91 -11.14 0.33 17.18
N PHE A 92 -12.22 0.54 17.95
CA PHE A 92 -13.55 0.03 17.60
C PHE A 92 -14.10 0.63 16.29
N LEU A 93 -13.74 1.88 15.96
CA LEU A 93 -14.12 2.53 14.71
C LEU A 93 -13.40 1.88 13.53
N LEU A 94 -12.11 1.55 13.68
CA LEU A 94 -11.36 0.83 12.66
C LEU A 94 -11.90 -0.59 12.46
N ALA A 95 -12.15 -1.31 13.54
CA ALA A 95 -12.71 -2.66 13.50
C ALA A 95 -14.06 -2.73 12.77
N SER A 96 -14.88 -1.69 12.88
CA SER A 96 -16.21 -1.62 12.26
C SER A 96 -16.20 -1.09 10.82
N SER A 97 -15.25 -0.23 10.46
CA SER A 97 -15.26 0.48 9.17
C SER A 97 -14.22 0.01 8.15
N LEU A 98 -13.10 -0.56 8.59
CA LEU A 98 -12.01 -0.95 7.70
C LEU A 98 -12.36 -2.23 6.93
N ILE A 99 -12.29 -2.16 5.60
CA ILE A 99 -12.48 -3.32 4.71
C ILE A 99 -11.18 -4.09 4.53
N GLY A 100 -10.07 -3.37 4.37
CA GLY A 100 -8.74 -3.93 4.23
C GLY A 100 -7.68 -2.88 3.93
N VAL A 101 -6.43 -3.31 3.94
CA VAL A 101 -5.26 -2.47 3.66
C VAL A 101 -4.43 -3.13 2.56
N LEU A 102 -4.09 -2.36 1.53
CA LEU A 102 -3.14 -2.77 0.50
C LEU A 102 -1.82 -2.04 0.70
N ALA A 103 -0.79 -2.74 1.13
CA ALA A 103 0.57 -2.23 1.09
C ALA A 103 1.19 -2.54 -0.27
N GLN A 104 1.93 -1.57 -0.82
CA GLN A 104 2.56 -1.68 -2.13
C GLN A 104 3.98 -1.12 -2.08
N ARG A 105 4.91 -1.81 -2.74
CA ARG A 105 6.20 -1.22 -3.11
C ARG A 105 6.52 -1.48 -4.58
N LEU A 106 7.43 -0.68 -5.14
CA LEU A 106 7.88 -0.84 -6.51
C LEU A 106 9.29 -1.41 -6.55
N VAL A 107 9.46 -2.51 -7.27
CA VAL A 107 10.78 -3.08 -7.60
C VAL A 107 11.12 -2.76 -9.06
N ARG A 108 12.39 -2.51 -9.32
CA ARG A 108 12.89 -2.30 -10.69
C ARG A 108 12.93 -3.62 -11.46
N GLN A 109 12.58 -3.58 -12.74
CA GLN A 109 12.68 -4.75 -13.61
C GLN A 109 14.09 -4.87 -14.19
N LEU A 110 14.66 -6.07 -14.19
CA LEU A 110 15.94 -6.35 -14.81
C LEU A 110 15.92 -6.02 -16.30
N CYS A 111 16.97 -5.39 -16.79
CA CYS A 111 17.09 -5.08 -18.20
C CYS A 111 17.12 -6.38 -19.04
N PRO A 112 16.24 -6.53 -20.04
CA PRO A 112 16.16 -7.77 -20.84
C PRO A 112 17.41 -8.02 -21.69
N HIS A 113 18.22 -6.97 -21.96
CA HIS A 113 19.42 -7.07 -22.80
C HIS A 113 20.68 -7.48 -22.04
N CYS A 114 20.71 -7.34 -20.72
CA CYS A 114 21.93 -7.56 -19.94
C CYS A 114 21.72 -8.31 -18.62
N LYS A 115 20.52 -8.82 -18.34
CA LYS A 115 20.33 -9.70 -17.20
C LYS A 115 21.10 -11.00 -17.39
N GLU A 116 21.72 -11.49 -16.33
CA GLU A 116 22.58 -12.68 -16.35
C GLU A 116 22.35 -13.50 -15.08
N PRO A 117 22.72 -14.81 -15.08
CA PRO A 117 22.66 -15.64 -13.89
C PRO A 117 23.38 -14.98 -12.72
N ASP A 118 22.79 -15.04 -11.53
CA ASP A 118 23.39 -14.50 -10.32
C ASP A 118 24.31 -15.53 -9.66
N PRO A 119 25.64 -15.35 -9.68
CA PRO A 119 26.56 -16.30 -9.05
C PRO A 119 26.57 -16.19 -7.52
N VAL A 120 26.14 -15.06 -6.94
CA VAL A 120 26.16 -14.84 -5.48
C VAL A 120 25.02 -15.60 -4.84
N HIS A 121 23.83 -15.50 -5.44
CA HIS A 121 22.63 -16.17 -4.96
C HIS A 121 22.37 -17.50 -5.68
N ALA A 122 23.37 -18.02 -6.41
CA ALA A 122 23.29 -19.30 -7.11
C ALA A 122 23.09 -20.47 -6.14
N ASP A 123 23.76 -20.45 -4.98
CA ASP A 123 23.64 -21.48 -3.95
C ASP A 123 22.43 -21.26 -3.03
N ALA A 124 21.92 -20.02 -2.99
CA ALA A 124 20.65 -19.67 -2.35
C ALA A 124 19.43 -20.03 -3.23
N ALA A 125 19.65 -20.70 -4.37
CA ALA A 125 18.64 -21.28 -5.24
C ALA A 125 17.84 -22.36 -4.50
N SER A 126 16.92 -21.93 -3.66
CA SER A 126 15.87 -22.76 -3.09
C SER A 126 14.71 -22.90 -4.08
N GLU A 127 13.81 -23.85 -3.85
CA GLU A 127 12.48 -23.88 -4.51
C GLU A 127 11.79 -22.50 -4.47
N ALA A 128 12.05 -21.70 -3.43
CA ALA A 128 11.46 -20.39 -3.25
C ALA A 128 12.07 -19.30 -4.17
N LEU A 129 13.32 -19.40 -4.63
CA LEU A 129 13.96 -18.35 -5.45
C LEU A 129 14.30 -18.80 -6.88
N GLY A 130 14.31 -20.11 -7.15
CA GLY A 130 14.64 -20.64 -8.47
C GLY A 130 16.09 -20.33 -8.85
N ARG A 131 16.33 -19.98 -10.12
CA ARG A 131 17.66 -19.56 -10.61
C ARG A 131 17.70 -18.04 -10.74
N PRO A 132 18.10 -17.31 -9.69
CA PRO A 132 18.03 -15.86 -9.70
C PRO A 132 18.92 -15.25 -10.79
N LEU A 133 18.47 -14.09 -11.30
CA LEU A 133 19.22 -13.26 -12.23
C LEU A 133 19.63 -11.96 -11.54
N ARG A 134 20.74 -11.38 -11.99
CA ARG A 134 21.24 -10.10 -11.49
C ARG A 134 21.36 -9.04 -12.59
N SER A 135 21.52 -7.80 -12.14
CA SER A 135 21.75 -6.64 -13.01
C SER A 135 23.23 -6.52 -13.37
N ARG A 136 23.56 -6.50 -14.66
CA ARG A 136 24.92 -6.22 -15.17
C ARG A 136 25.14 -4.77 -15.58
N GLY A 137 24.16 -4.18 -16.27
CA GLY A 137 24.30 -2.88 -16.93
C GLY A 137 24.75 -2.98 -18.39
N CYS A 138 24.14 -2.18 -19.27
CA CYS A 138 24.48 -2.05 -20.68
C CYS A 138 24.01 -0.68 -21.22
N VAL A 139 24.27 -0.40 -22.50
CA VAL A 139 23.88 0.87 -23.14
C VAL A 139 22.37 1.07 -23.14
N GLN A 140 21.59 0.01 -23.35
CA GLN A 140 20.12 0.04 -23.44
C GLN A 140 19.46 0.48 -22.13
N CYS A 141 20.04 0.09 -20.99
CA CYS A 141 19.59 0.52 -19.66
C CYS A 141 20.45 1.65 -19.06
N ARG A 142 21.29 2.30 -19.89
CA ARG A 142 22.17 3.40 -19.48
C ARG A 142 23.06 3.03 -18.27
N GLY A 143 23.57 1.80 -18.26
CA GLY A 143 24.45 1.28 -17.21
C GLY A 143 23.76 0.87 -15.91
N THR A 144 22.45 1.08 -15.75
CA THR A 144 21.75 0.78 -14.48
C THR A 144 21.51 -0.70 -14.23
N GLY A 145 21.39 -1.48 -15.32
CA GLY A 145 21.01 -2.89 -15.29
C GLY A 145 19.51 -3.14 -15.10
N TYR A 146 18.68 -2.09 -15.05
CA TYR A 146 17.23 -2.17 -14.90
C TYR A 146 16.50 -1.35 -15.96
N ALA A 147 15.29 -1.76 -16.34
CA ALA A 147 14.44 -1.04 -17.29
C ALA A 147 12.97 -1.23 -16.95
N GLY A 148 12.35 -0.20 -16.35
CA GLY A 148 10.96 -0.27 -15.88
C GLY A 148 10.82 -0.67 -14.42
N ARG A 149 9.57 -0.75 -13.95
CA ARG A 149 9.20 -1.07 -12.56
C ARG A 149 7.97 -1.98 -12.57
N LEU A 150 7.78 -2.72 -11.50
CA LEU A 150 6.55 -3.48 -11.24
C LEU A 150 6.18 -3.39 -9.76
N GLY A 151 4.92 -3.66 -9.45
CA GLY A 151 4.41 -3.67 -8.08
C GLY A 151 4.60 -5.02 -7.40
N ILE A 152 4.96 -4.95 -6.12
CA ILE A 152 4.79 -6.02 -5.15
C ILE A 152 3.77 -5.56 -4.12
N TYR A 153 2.92 -6.48 -3.69
CA TYR A 153 1.70 -6.17 -2.96
C TYR A 153 1.54 -7.09 -1.76
N GLU A 154 0.97 -6.52 -0.71
CA GLU A 154 0.56 -7.20 0.50
C GLU A 154 -0.86 -6.75 0.82
N TRP A 155 -1.80 -7.70 0.86
CA TRP A 155 -3.22 -7.45 1.07
C TRP A 155 -3.67 -8.01 2.42
N LEU A 156 -4.07 -7.12 3.31
CA LEU A 156 -4.69 -7.43 4.59
C LEU A 156 -6.19 -7.20 4.49
N GLY A 157 -6.97 -8.25 4.25
CA GLY A 157 -8.42 -8.18 4.30
C GLY A 157 -8.93 -8.29 5.75
N MET A 158 -9.89 -7.46 6.13
CA MET A 158 -10.49 -7.52 7.47
C MET A 158 -11.53 -8.63 7.55
N ASP A 159 -11.22 -9.69 8.31
CA ASP A 159 -12.16 -10.74 8.72
C ASP A 159 -12.61 -10.54 10.18
N ASP A 160 -13.54 -11.36 10.66
CA ASP A 160 -14.08 -11.22 12.02
C ASP A 160 -13.03 -11.48 13.11
N ARG A 161 -11.95 -12.20 12.82
CA ARG A 161 -10.86 -12.46 13.78
C ARG A 161 -10.03 -11.21 13.94
N LEU A 162 -9.58 -10.62 12.83
CA LEU A 162 -8.84 -9.38 12.82
C LEU A 162 -9.66 -8.22 13.37
N ARG A 163 -10.97 -8.15 13.07
CA ARG A 163 -11.84 -7.13 13.67
C ARG A 163 -11.84 -7.19 15.20
N ARG A 164 -11.95 -8.39 15.79
CA ARG A 164 -11.87 -8.56 17.25
C ARG A 164 -10.51 -8.15 17.81
N LEU A 165 -9.43 -8.56 17.16
CA LEU A 165 -8.08 -8.19 17.60
C LEU A 165 -7.81 -6.69 17.51
N VAL A 166 -8.28 -6.03 16.45
CA VAL A 166 -8.20 -4.57 16.33
C VAL A 166 -9.04 -3.90 17.41
N HIS A 167 -10.27 -4.35 17.64
CA HIS A 167 -11.12 -3.84 18.72
C HIS A 167 -10.45 -3.93 20.08
N ASP A 168 -9.78 -5.06 20.37
CA ASP A 168 -9.10 -5.31 21.64
C ASP A 168 -7.68 -4.71 21.72
N ALA A 169 -7.30 -3.89 20.72
CA ALA A 169 -5.99 -3.26 20.60
C ALA A 169 -4.81 -4.26 20.72
N ALA A 170 -4.95 -5.42 20.09
CA ALA A 170 -3.91 -6.43 20.06
C ALA A 170 -2.62 -5.91 19.41
N GLY A 171 -1.47 -6.43 19.86
CA GLY A 171 -0.18 -6.06 19.31
C GLY A 171 -0.02 -6.47 17.84
N GLU A 172 0.81 -5.72 17.12
CA GLU A 172 1.04 -5.90 15.67
C GLU A 172 1.46 -7.32 15.28
N HIS A 173 2.29 -7.98 16.11
CA HIS A 173 2.69 -9.37 15.89
C HIS A 173 1.49 -10.33 15.87
N VAL A 174 0.55 -10.17 16.80
CA VAL A 174 -0.67 -11.01 16.88
C VAL A 174 -1.56 -10.80 15.65
N LEU A 175 -1.71 -9.54 15.21
CA LEU A 175 -2.46 -9.22 14.00
C LEU A 175 -1.82 -9.86 12.76
N ARG A 176 -0.50 -9.72 12.61
CA ARG A 176 0.26 -10.28 11.49
C ARG A 176 0.18 -11.80 11.45
N ASP A 177 0.41 -12.47 12.58
CA ASP A 177 0.37 -13.93 12.66
C ASP A 177 -1.02 -14.46 12.35
N THR A 178 -2.05 -13.85 12.93
CA THR A 178 -3.46 -14.20 12.65
C THR A 178 -3.81 -14.01 11.18
N ALA A 179 -3.38 -12.90 10.57
CA ALA A 179 -3.62 -12.61 9.16
C ALA A 179 -2.91 -13.61 8.24
N ARG A 180 -1.70 -14.06 8.59
CA ARG A 180 -0.97 -15.09 7.85
C ARG A 180 -1.64 -16.47 7.96
N GLU A 181 -2.03 -16.86 9.17
CA GLU A 181 -2.60 -18.19 9.43
C GLU A 181 -4.02 -18.36 8.92
N HIS A 182 -4.83 -17.29 8.94
CA HIS A 182 -6.26 -17.37 8.68
C HIS A 182 -6.77 -16.45 7.57
N GLY A 183 -6.07 -15.34 7.31
CA GLY A 183 -6.47 -14.34 6.32
C GLY A 183 -5.81 -14.50 4.95
N GLY A 184 -4.88 -15.44 4.80
CA GLY A 184 -4.12 -15.63 3.55
C GLY A 184 -3.17 -14.47 3.24
N LEU A 185 -2.75 -13.70 4.25
CA LEU A 185 -1.81 -12.59 4.10
C LEU A 185 -0.50 -13.10 3.50
N ARG A 186 -0.16 -12.57 2.32
CA ARG A 186 1.15 -12.73 1.69
C ARG A 186 1.91 -11.42 1.83
N LEU A 187 3.10 -11.48 2.42
CA LEU A 187 3.95 -10.30 2.64
C LEU A 187 4.53 -9.78 1.33
N LEU A 188 4.94 -8.50 1.33
CA LEU A 188 5.61 -7.86 0.21
C LEU A 188 6.82 -8.68 -0.30
N GLN A 189 7.61 -9.23 0.62
CA GLN A 189 8.78 -10.05 0.29
C GLN A 189 8.38 -11.34 -0.43
N GLU A 190 7.39 -12.06 0.08
CA GLU A 190 6.87 -13.32 -0.49
C GLU A 190 6.25 -13.09 -1.87
N ASP A 191 5.51 -11.98 -2.03
CA ASP A 191 4.99 -11.57 -3.32
C ASP A 191 6.16 -11.28 -4.29
N GLY A 192 7.16 -10.52 -3.86
CA GLY A 192 8.34 -10.20 -4.66
C GLY A 192 9.20 -11.40 -5.07
N GLN A 193 9.28 -12.45 -4.25
CA GLN A 193 9.98 -13.70 -4.60
C GLN A 193 9.42 -14.32 -5.89
N ARG A 194 8.13 -14.14 -6.19
CA ARG A 194 7.54 -14.61 -7.46
C ARG A 194 8.21 -13.98 -8.68
N TRP A 195 8.58 -12.70 -8.59
CA TRP A 195 9.21 -11.96 -9.67
C TRP A 195 10.70 -12.29 -9.80
N VAL A 196 11.35 -12.64 -8.69
CA VAL A 196 12.71 -13.19 -8.71
C VAL A 196 12.72 -14.54 -9.41
N ARG A 197 11.81 -15.46 -9.01
CA ARG A 197 11.65 -16.77 -9.67
C ARG A 197 11.38 -16.66 -11.17
N ALA A 198 10.60 -15.65 -11.59
CA ALA A 198 10.31 -15.38 -12.99
C ALA A 198 11.47 -14.71 -13.75
N GLY A 199 12.59 -14.37 -13.10
CA GLY A 199 13.73 -13.69 -13.71
C GLY A 199 13.39 -12.28 -14.19
N VAL A 200 12.44 -11.62 -13.52
CA VAL A 200 11.97 -10.26 -13.84
C VAL A 200 12.64 -9.20 -12.96
N THR A 201 12.94 -9.52 -11.70
CA THR A 201 13.73 -8.67 -10.79
C THR A 201 14.87 -9.49 -10.16
N SER A 202 15.81 -8.82 -9.49
CA SER A 202 16.92 -9.46 -8.76
C SER A 202 16.58 -9.65 -7.28
N VAL A 203 17.31 -10.54 -6.61
CA VAL A 203 17.26 -10.71 -5.16
C VAL A 203 17.68 -9.42 -4.46
N ASP A 204 18.77 -8.78 -4.92
CA ASP A 204 19.27 -7.53 -4.34
C ASP A 204 18.22 -6.41 -4.38
N GLU A 205 17.48 -6.31 -5.49
CA GLU A 205 16.41 -5.32 -5.61
C GLU A 205 15.23 -5.63 -4.70
N LEU A 206 14.89 -6.92 -4.54
CA LEU A 206 13.86 -7.33 -3.59
C LEU A 206 14.28 -7.01 -2.15
N MET A 207 15.52 -7.32 -1.76
CA MET A 207 16.02 -7.03 -0.41
C MET A 207 16.13 -5.52 -0.14
N ARG A 208 16.50 -4.73 -1.15
CA ARG A 208 16.51 -3.26 -1.05
C ARG A 208 15.12 -2.69 -0.73
N VAL A 209 14.07 -3.28 -1.31
CA VAL A 209 12.71 -2.76 -1.24
C VAL A 209 11.89 -3.43 -0.14
N ALA A 210 12.10 -4.70 0.18
CA ALA A 210 11.28 -5.48 1.09
C ALA A 210 12.11 -6.44 1.96
N GLY A 211 13.39 -6.13 2.21
CA GLY A 211 14.18 -6.83 3.22
C GLY A 211 13.70 -6.45 4.63
N ASP A 212 13.73 -7.43 5.53
CA ASP A 212 13.35 -7.27 6.94
C ASP A 212 14.11 -6.08 7.56
N ARG A 213 13.36 -5.19 8.21
CA ARG A 213 13.87 -4.15 9.11
C ARG A 213 13.36 -4.41 10.51
#